data_AF-A0A4Z2E333-F1
#
_entry.id   AF-A0A4Z2E333-F1
#
_cell.length_a   1.000
_cell.length_b   1.000
_cell.length_c   1.000
_cell.angle_alpha   90.00
_cell.angle_beta   90.00
_cell.angle_gamma   90.00
#
_symmetry.space_group_name_H-M   'P 1'
#
loop_
_entity.id
_entity.type
_entity.pdbx_description
1 polymer ?
#
loop_
_entity_poly.entity_id
_entity_poly.type
_entity_poly.pdbx_seq_one_letter_code
_entity_poly.pdbx_strand_id
1 'polypeptide(L)'
;MAVCTSDFVVRGNIRSVLEDGALRAAVIKVSATRVFRQKYALFTGAGRAARRGEVRTLLQCGVKPGPGSFLFTGRVHFGEAWLGCAPRYKDFQQAYAAAKAAQQIPCELPVD
;
A
#
# COMPACT_ATOMS: atom_id res chain seq x y z
N MET A 1 -4.42 -9.40 10.72
CA MET A 1 -4.24 -8.07 10.08
C MET A 1 -3.36 -8.23 8.85
N ALA A 2 -3.68 -7.59 7.72
CA ALA A 2 -2.92 -7.74 6.47
C ALA A 2 -1.43 -7.38 6.65
N VAL A 3 -1.13 -6.33 7.42
CA VAL A 3 0.23 -5.84 7.70
C VAL A 3 1.24 -6.95 8.05
N CYS A 4 0.90 -7.85 8.96
CA CYS A 4 1.85 -8.86 9.47
C CYS A 4 2.19 -9.94 8.42
N THR A 5 1.24 -10.23 7.53
CA THR A 5 1.31 -11.36 6.58
C THR A 5 1.58 -10.91 5.15
N SER A 6 1.57 -9.60 4.90
CA SER A 6 1.88 -9.00 3.60
C SER A 6 3.35 -9.16 3.22
N ASP A 7 3.60 -9.18 1.93
CA ASP A 7 4.96 -9.12 1.37
C ASP A 7 5.48 -7.67 1.35
N PHE A 8 4.57 -6.69 1.28
CA PHE A 8 4.91 -5.28 1.39
C PHE A 8 3.88 -4.51 2.22
N VAL A 9 4.38 -3.49 2.94
CA VAL A 9 3.60 -2.52 3.71
C VAL A 9 4.25 -1.16 3.52
N VAL A 10 3.56 -0.26 2.83
CA VAL A 10 4.11 1.03 2.40
C VAL A 10 3.11 2.14 2.63
N ARG A 11 3.56 3.24 3.24
CA ARG A 11 2.85 4.51 3.20
C ARG A 11 3.35 5.32 2.01
N GLY A 12 2.42 5.90 1.25
CA GLY A 12 2.78 6.68 0.08
C GLY A 12 1.61 7.47 -0.49
N ASN A 13 1.86 8.04 -1.66
CA ASN A 13 0.90 8.84 -2.43
C ASN A 13 0.70 8.23 -3.82
N ILE A 14 -0.51 8.36 -4.35
CA ILE A 14 -0.84 7.97 -5.72
C ILE A 14 -0.31 9.07 -6.66
N ARG A 15 0.54 8.69 -7.62
CA ARG A 15 1.04 9.61 -8.66
C ARG A 15 0.23 9.53 -9.94
N SER A 16 -0.12 8.31 -10.34
CA SER A 16 -0.97 8.06 -11.49
C SER A 16 -1.64 6.70 -11.36
N VAL A 17 -2.74 6.54 -12.06
CA VAL A 17 -3.50 5.29 -12.14
C VAL A 17 -3.69 4.98 -13.62
N LEU A 18 -3.45 3.73 -14.01
CA LEU A 18 -3.73 3.20 -15.33
C LEU A 18 -4.63 1.98 -15.16
N GLU A 19 -5.74 1.95 -15.88
CA GLU A 19 -6.60 0.77 -15.89
C GLU A 19 -6.12 -0.21 -16.97
N ASP A 20 -6.02 -1.49 -16.61
CA ASP A 20 -5.73 -2.59 -17.50
C ASP A 20 -7.00 -3.44 -17.64
N GLY A 21 -7.66 -3.29 -18.79
CA GLY A 21 -8.90 -3.99 -19.10
C GLY A 21 -8.72 -5.51 -19.27
N ALA A 22 -7.54 -5.96 -19.70
CA ALA A 22 -7.26 -7.39 -19.88
C ALA A 22 -7.08 -8.09 -18.52
N LEU A 23 -6.39 -7.43 -17.59
CA LEU A 23 -6.17 -7.94 -16.23
C LEU A 23 -7.34 -7.62 -15.27
N ARG A 24 -8.33 -6.83 -15.72
CA ARG A 24 -9.40 -6.26 -14.89
C ARG A 24 -8.85 -5.61 -13.61
N ALA A 25 -7.74 -4.90 -13.75
CA ALA A 25 -6.97 -4.34 -12.64
C ALA A 25 -6.62 -2.87 -12.88
N ALA A 26 -6.41 -2.12 -11.79
CA ALA A 26 -5.82 -0.79 -11.82
C ALA A 26 -4.36 -0.86 -11.38
N VAL A 27 -3.45 -0.36 -12.22
CA VAL A 27 -2.03 -0.18 -11.93
C VAL A 27 -1.81 1.21 -11.34
N ILE A 28 -1.34 1.26 -10.11
CA ILE A 28 -1.11 2.48 -9.34
C ILE A 28 0.39 2.74 -9.28
N LYS A 29 0.84 3.88 -9.83
CA LYS A 29 2.22 4.35 -9.62
C LYS A 29 2.29 5.08 -8.29
N VAL A 30 3.08 4.55 -7.36
CA VAL A 30 3.17 5.03 -5.99
C VAL A 30 4.49 5.77 -5.76
N SER A 31 4.42 6.87 -5.02
CA SER A 31 5.57 7.49 -4.37
C SER A 31 5.54 7.10 -2.90
N ALA A 32 6.48 6.25 -2.47
CA ALA A 32 6.58 5.79 -1.10
C ALA A 32 7.25 6.86 -0.24
N THR A 33 6.56 7.26 0.82
CA THR A 33 7.09 8.16 1.86
C THR A 33 7.71 7.35 3.00
N ARG A 34 7.18 6.16 3.30
CA ARG A 34 7.76 5.23 4.26
C ARG A 34 7.51 3.78 3.83
N VAL A 35 8.57 2.98 3.84
CA VAL A 35 8.49 1.52 3.62
C VAL A 35 8.65 0.85 4.97
N PHE A 36 7.58 0.22 5.47
CA PHE A 36 7.61 -0.51 6.74
C PHE A 36 8.08 -1.95 6.54
N ARG A 37 7.72 -2.54 5.39
CA ARG A 37 8.08 -3.90 5.01
C ARG A 37 8.12 -4.00 3.49
N GLN A 38 9.14 -4.67 2.96
CA GLN A 38 9.14 -5.16 1.59
C GLN A 38 10.05 -6.40 1.55
N LYS A 39 9.50 -7.56 1.18
CA LYS A 39 10.28 -8.79 1.00
C LYS A 39 11.14 -8.74 -0.27
N TYR A 40 10.68 -7.99 -1.27
CA TYR A 40 11.33 -7.78 -2.56
C TYR A 40 11.56 -6.28 -2.79
N ALA A 41 12.49 -5.94 -3.67
CA ALA A 41 12.81 -4.55 -4.02
C ALA A 41 11.74 -3.91 -4.94
N LEU A 42 10.50 -3.82 -4.45
CA LEU A 42 9.35 -3.29 -5.19
C LEU A 42 9.32 -1.76 -5.21
N PHE A 43 9.83 -1.12 -4.14
CA PHE A 43 9.88 0.32 -4.00
C PHE A 43 11.34 0.77 -3.90
N THR A 44 11.88 1.20 -5.03
CA THR A 44 13.29 1.57 -5.17
C THR A 44 13.45 3.07 -5.42
N GLY A 45 14.60 3.60 -5.02
CA GLY A 45 14.95 5.01 -5.20
C GLY A 45 16.43 5.20 -4.91
N ALA A 46 17.06 6.12 -5.65
CA ALA A 46 18.47 6.44 -5.45
C ALA A 46 18.63 7.63 -4.49
N GLY A 47 19.50 7.48 -3.49
CA GLY A 47 19.86 8.56 -2.57
C GLY A 47 18.68 9.17 -1.82
N ARG A 48 18.56 10.51 -1.87
CA ARG A 48 17.50 11.28 -1.19
C ARG A 48 16.17 11.33 -1.95
N ALA A 49 16.09 10.72 -3.14
CA ALA A 49 14.86 10.72 -3.92
C ALA A 49 13.79 9.82 -3.28
N ALA A 50 12.52 10.22 -3.40
CA ALA A 50 11.40 9.40 -2.95
C ALA A 50 11.44 8.03 -3.65
N ARG A 51 11.27 6.96 -2.86
CA ARG A 51 11.18 5.59 -3.39
C ARG A 51 9.90 5.46 -4.21
N ARG A 52 9.98 4.80 -5.35
CA ARG A 52 8.88 4.64 -6.31
C ARG A 52 8.65 3.17 -6.58
N GLY A 53 7.40 2.81 -6.81
CA GLY A 53 7.00 1.45 -7.14
C GLY A 53 5.64 1.44 -7.82
N GLU A 54 5.25 0.28 -8.29
CA GLU A 54 3.95 0.04 -8.90
C GLU A 54 3.23 -1.04 -8.13
N VAL A 55 1.91 -0.86 -7.94
CA VAL A 55 1.06 -1.84 -7.30
C VAL A 55 -0.24 -1.99 -8.08
N ARG A 56 -0.81 -3.19 -8.06
CA ARG A 56 -2.03 -3.56 -8.76
C ARG A 56 -3.16 -3.82 -7.76
N THR A 57 -4.36 -3.44 -8.15
CA THR A 57 -5.60 -3.69 -7.39
C THR A 57 -6.75 -3.98 -8.33
N LEU A 58 -7.86 -4.47 -7.80
CA LEU A 58 -9.09 -4.71 -8.56
C LEU A 58 -9.75 -3.39 -8.99
N LEU A 59 -10.31 -3.35 -10.20
CA LEU A 59 -11.02 -2.15 -10.71
C LEU A 59 -12.15 -1.67 -9.78
N GLN A 60 -12.82 -2.60 -9.10
CA GLN A 60 -13.91 -2.29 -8.15
C GLN A 60 -13.48 -1.43 -6.96
N CYS A 61 -12.17 -1.31 -6.70
CA CYS A 61 -11.66 -0.42 -5.66
C CYS A 61 -11.79 1.08 -6.04
N GLY A 62 -12.15 1.40 -7.30
CA GLY A 62 -12.48 2.75 -7.73
C GLY A 62 -11.35 3.76 -7.53
N VAL A 63 -10.10 3.32 -7.73
CA VAL A 63 -8.91 4.12 -7.43
C VAL A 63 -8.84 5.32 -8.36
N LYS A 64 -8.66 6.52 -7.78
CA LYS A 64 -8.54 7.77 -8.53
C LYS A 64 -7.26 8.50 -8.13
N PRO A 65 -6.57 9.15 -9.08
CA PRO A 65 -5.51 10.11 -8.76
C PRO A 65 -6.07 11.22 -7.87
N GLY A 66 -5.28 11.69 -6.91
CA GLY A 66 -5.70 12.80 -6.05
C GLY A 66 -4.83 12.97 -4.81
N PRO A 67 -5.07 14.04 -4.05
CA PRO A 67 -4.33 14.31 -2.83
C PRO A 67 -4.65 13.28 -1.73
N GLY A 68 -3.63 12.99 -0.94
CA GLY A 68 -3.74 12.13 0.23
C GLY A 68 -2.62 11.09 0.32
N SER A 69 -2.47 10.54 1.52
CA SER A 69 -1.58 9.42 1.80
C SER A 69 -2.40 8.16 2.05
N PHE A 70 -1.89 7.03 1.57
CA PHE A 70 -2.53 5.73 1.63
C PHE A 70 -1.58 4.70 2.23
N LEU A 71 -2.14 3.68 2.86
CA LEU A 71 -1.39 2.50 3.26
C LEU A 71 -1.60 1.40 2.22
N PHE A 72 -0.53 1.04 1.52
CA PHE A 72 -0.50 -0.05 0.56
C PHE A 72 0.01 -1.31 1.25
N THR A 73 -0.86 -2.32 1.37
CA THR A 73 -0.51 -3.62 1.96
C THR A 73 -0.92 -4.73 1.00
N GLY A 74 0.01 -5.60 0.63
CA GLY A 74 -0.32 -6.66 -0.31
C GLY A 74 0.72 -7.77 -0.41
N ARG A 75 0.54 -8.62 -1.42
CA ARG A 75 1.40 -9.77 -1.73
C ARG A 75 2.04 -9.60 -3.10
N VAL A 76 3.10 -10.36 -3.34
CA VAL A 76 3.76 -10.42 -4.64
C VAL A 76 3.32 -11.69 -5.37
N HIS A 77 2.86 -11.54 -6.60
CA HIS A 77 2.53 -12.64 -7.51
C HIS A 77 3.37 -12.49 -8.76
N PHE A 78 4.25 -13.46 -9.05
CA PHE A 78 5.12 -13.46 -10.23
C PHE A 78 5.94 -12.16 -10.41
N GLY A 79 6.44 -11.59 -9.30
CA GLY A 79 7.21 -10.34 -9.31
C GLY A 79 6.35 -9.07 -9.30
N GLU A 80 5.03 -9.19 -9.43
CA GLU A 80 4.10 -8.07 -9.42
C GLU A 80 3.50 -7.86 -8.04
N ALA A 81 3.46 -6.61 -7.58
CA ALA A 81 2.81 -6.26 -6.31
C ALA A 81 1.29 -6.14 -6.50
N TRP A 82 0.54 -6.95 -5.77
CA TRP A 82 -0.93 -6.97 -5.79
C TRP A 82 -1.50 -6.71 -4.39
N LEU A 83 -2.58 -5.94 -4.33
CA LEU A 83 -3.32 -5.72 -3.10
C LEU A 83 -4.84 -5.74 -3.34
N GLY A 84 -5.61 -5.83 -2.25
CA GLY A 84 -7.04 -5.53 -2.26
C GLY A 84 -7.29 -4.04 -2.46
N CYS A 85 -8.23 -3.43 -1.73
CA CYS A 85 -8.36 -1.96 -1.76
C CYS A 85 -7.43 -1.30 -0.73
N ALA A 86 -6.85 -0.15 -1.07
CA ALA A 86 -5.97 0.60 -0.18
C ALA A 86 -6.76 1.66 0.61
N PRO A 87 -6.77 1.64 1.95
CA PRO A 87 -7.37 2.70 2.74
C PRO A 87 -6.51 3.97 2.70
N ARG A 88 -7.12 5.13 2.97
CA ARG A 88 -6.34 6.32 3.31
C ARG A 88 -5.61 6.06 4.62
N TYR A 89 -4.41 6.61 4.75
CA TYR A 89 -3.56 6.38 5.93
C TYR A 89 -4.24 6.86 7.23
N LYS A 90 -4.97 7.97 7.19
CA LYS A 90 -5.73 8.49 8.33
C LYS A 90 -6.81 7.51 8.81
N ASP A 91 -7.53 6.88 7.87
CA ASP A 91 -8.63 5.96 8.18
C ASP A 91 -8.05 4.66 8.75
N PHE A 92 -6.91 4.21 8.21
CA PHE A 92 -6.13 3.12 8.79
C PHE A 92 -5.67 3.41 10.22
N GLN A 93 -5.12 4.60 10.49
CA GLN A 93 -4.65 4.97 11.83
C GLN A 93 -5.78 4.90 12.87
N GLN A 94 -6.97 5.40 12.52
CA GLN A 94 -8.14 5.31 13.38
C GLN A 94 -8.53 3.86 13.68
N ALA A 95 -8.67 3.03 12.63
CA ALA A 95 -9.00 1.62 12.78
C ALA A 95 -7.93 0.84 13.56
N TYR A 96 -6.65 1.14 13.33
CA TYR A 96 -5.53 0.51 14.00
C TYR A 96 -5.48 0.88 15.49
N ALA A 97 -5.69 2.16 15.84
CA ALA A 97 -5.73 2.60 17.23
C ALA A 97 -6.88 1.93 18.00
N ALA A 98 -8.07 1.83 17.40
CA ALA A 98 -9.20 1.14 17.98
C ALA A 98 -8.91 -0.36 18.22
N ALA A 99 -8.35 -1.05 17.22
CA ALA A 99 -7.96 -2.45 17.34
C ALA A 99 -6.84 -2.65 18.38
N LYS A 100 -5.89 -1.70 18.49
CA LYS A 100 -4.83 -1.72 19.49
C LYS A 100 -5.40 -1.59 20.91
N ALA A 101 -6.31 -0.64 21.12
CA ALA A 101 -7.00 -0.47 22.40
C ALA A 101 -7.81 -1.71 22.81
N ALA A 102 -8.42 -2.39 21.83
CA ALA A 102 -9.13 -3.65 22.04
C ALA A 102 -8.21 -4.88 22.17
N GLN A 103 -6.88 -4.72 22.10
CA GLN A 103 -5.88 -5.81 22.12
C GLN A 103 -6.09 -6.86 21.00
N GLN A 104 -6.62 -6.43 19.85
CA GLN A 104 -6.96 -7.30 18.71
C GLN A 104 -5.90 -7.25 17.59
N ILE A 105 -4.72 -6.67 17.86
CA ILE A 105 -3.64 -6.58 16.88
C ILE A 105 -2.66 -7.74 17.04
N PRO A 106 -2.51 -8.62 16.03
CA PRO A 106 -1.58 -9.75 16.11
C PRO A 106 -0.11 -9.34 15.94
N CYS A 107 0.16 -8.14 15.43
CA CYS A 107 1.49 -7.53 15.40
C CYS A 107 1.37 -6.02 15.38
N GLU A 108 2.42 -5.33 15.83
CA GLU A 108 2.48 -3.87 15.80
C GLU A 108 3.14 -3.34 14.51
N LEU A 109 2.54 -2.28 13.96
CA LEU A 109 3.18 -1.42 12.97
C LEU A 109 3.64 -0.15 13.71
N PRO A 110 4.89 0.33 13.50
CA PRO A 110 5.35 1.58 14.08
C PRO A 110 4.70 2.76 13.34
N VAL A 111 3.44 3.02 13.68
CA VAL A 111 2.68 4.18 13.21
C VAL A 111 3.17 5.40 13.99
N ASP A 112 3.60 6.43 13.27
CA ASP A 112 3.89 7.76 13.85
C ASP A 112 2.60 8.57 13.99
#